data_AF-A0A635Z3E0-F1
#
_entry.id   AF-A0A635Z3E0-F1
#
_cell.length_a   1.000
_cell.length_b   1.000
_cell.length_c   1.000
_cell.angle_alpha   90.00
_cell.angle_beta   90.00
_cell.angle_gamma   90.00
#
_symmetry.space_group_name_H-M   'P 1'
#
loop_
_entity.id
_entity.type
_entity.pdbx_description
1 polymer ?
#
loop_
_entity_poly.entity_id
_entity_poly.type
_entity_poly.pdbx_seq_one_letter_code
_entity_poly.pdbx_strand_id
1 'polypeptide(L)' 'MRRLNITPAEMESVCGRMVACRAAEHLGLNINQFYYIAKKLSLKTAFVKPRWSDDEDK' A
#
# COMPACT_ATOMS: atom_id res chain seq x y z
N MET A 1 19.20 -3.45 11.83
CA MET A 1 17.98 -3.31 11.01
C MET A 1 17.84 -4.57 10.16
N ARG A 2 16.71 -5.30 10.25
CA ARG A 2 16.44 -6.46 9.37
C ARG A 2 16.39 -5.95 7.91
N ARG A 3 17.04 -6.65 6.98
CA ARG A 3 16.92 -6.38 5.54
C ARG A 3 15.45 -6.62 5.16
N LEU A 4 14.78 -5.56 4.73
CA LEU A 4 13.42 -5.63 4.21
C LEU A 4 13.52 -6.13 2.77
N ASN A 5 13.33 -7.43 2.56
CA ASN A 5 13.34 -8.06 1.24
C ASN A 5 11.98 -7.86 0.54
N ILE A 6 11.44 -6.65 0.55
CA ILE A 6 10.21 -6.34 -0.19
C ILE A 6 10.59 -5.90 -1.59
N THR A 7 10.08 -6.60 -2.58
CA THR A 7 10.28 -6.27 -3.99
C THR A 7 9.41 -5.07 -4.40
N PRO A 8 9.80 -4.33 -5.46
CA PRO A 8 8.96 -3.26 -5.98
C PRO A 8 7.55 -3.74 -6.39
N ALA A 9 7.46 -4.94 -6.98
CA ALA A 9 6.20 -5.54 -7.41
C ALA A 9 5.24 -5.79 -6.22
N GLU A 10 5.76 -6.25 -5.09
CA GLU A 10 4.96 -6.43 -3.88
C GLU A 10 4.42 -5.10 -3.35
N MET A 11 5.23 -4.04 -3.36
CA MET A 11 4.76 -2.69 -2.98
C MET A 11 3.71 -2.14 -3.94
N GLU A 12 3.89 -2.32 -5.25
CA GLU A 12 2.92 -1.90 -6.26
C GLU A 12 1.59 -2.65 -6.14
N SER A 13 1.61 -3.89 -5.66
CA SER A 13 0.39 -4.67 -5.45
C SER A 13 -0.52 -4.10 -4.35
N VAL A 14 0.04 -3.33 -3.40
CA VAL A 14 -0.71 -2.80 -2.25
C VAL A 14 -0.87 -1.27 -2.27
N CYS A 15 0.10 -0.53 -2.82
CA CYS A 15 0.09 0.92 -2.88
C CYS A 15 -1.14 1.43 -3.65
N GLY A 16 -1.96 2.25 -3.00
CA GLY A 16 -3.17 2.82 -3.60
C GLY A 16 -4.34 1.83 -3.78
N ARG A 17 -4.15 0.54 -3.48
CA ARG A 17 -5.22 -0.50 -3.51
C ARG A 17 -5.81 -0.81 -2.14
N MET A 18 -5.11 -0.45 -1.07
CA MET A 18 -5.62 -0.54 0.31
C MET A 18 -5.03 0.54 1.20
N VAL A 19 -5.67 0.76 2.36
CA VAL A 19 -5.21 1.70 3.38
C VAL A 19 -3.79 1.34 3.83
N ALA A 20 -2.94 2.35 4.00
CA ALA A 20 -1.51 2.19 4.29
C ALA A 20 -1.21 1.29 5.51
N CYS A 21 -2.01 1.36 6.59
CA CYS A 21 -1.85 0.46 7.73
C CYS A 21 -2.02 -1.01 7.33
N ARG A 22 -3.09 -1.32 6.58
CA ARG A 22 -3.35 -2.68 6.08
C ARG A 22 -2.30 -3.14 5.08
N ALA A 23 -1.84 -2.24 4.21
CA ALA A 23 -0.76 -2.52 3.28
C ALA A 23 0.54 -2.90 4.01
N ALA A 24 0.88 -2.16 5.07
CA ALA A 24 2.04 -2.45 5.91
C ALA A 24 1.90 -3.81 6.61
N GLU A 25 0.75 -4.08 7.23
CA GLU A 25 0.45 -5.37 7.87
C GLU A 25 0.54 -6.54 6.87
N HIS A 26 -0.01 -6.36 5.66
CA HIS A 26 0.02 -7.38 4.60
C HIS A 26 1.46 -7.75 4.19
N LEU A 27 2.36 -6.77 4.19
CA LEU A 27 3.78 -6.96 3.86
C LEU A 27 4.65 -7.33 5.09
N GLY A 28 4.04 -7.51 6.28
CA GLY A 28 4.79 -7.76 7.52
C GLY A 28 5.70 -6.60 7.93
N LEU A 29 5.35 -5.38 7.52
CA LEU A 29 6.09 -4.14 7.80
C LEU A 29 5.40 -3.34 8.90
N ASN A 30 6.17 -2.50 9.59
CA ASN A 30 5.56 -1.37 10.28
C ASN A 30 5.26 -0.23 9.30
N ILE A 31 4.37 0.66 9.69
CA ILE A 31 3.90 1.76 8.84
C ILE A 31 5.02 2.71 8.37
N ASN A 32 6.04 2.94 9.21
CA ASN A 32 7.17 3.81 8.88
C ASN A 32 8.06 3.18 7.80
N GLN A 33 8.28 1.86 7.88
CA GLN A 33 9.01 1.09 6.86
C GLN A 33 8.26 1.10 5.54
N PHE A 34 6.94 0.94 5.58
CA PHE A 34 6.09 1.01 4.39
C PHE A 34 6.21 2.38 3.69
N TYR A 35 6.07 3.49 4.42
CA TYR A 35 6.22 4.83 3.83
C TYR A 35 7.64 5.10 3.33
N TYR A 36 8.67 4.62 4.04
CA TYR A 36 10.04 4.76 3.61
C TYR A 36 10.30 4.04 2.28
N ILE A 37 9.85 2.79 2.14
CA ILE A 37 9.99 2.01 0.92
C ILE A 37 9.16 2.65 -0.21
N ALA A 38 7.92 3.03 0.06
CA ALA A 38 7.06 3.67 -0.93
C ALA A 38 7.69 4.97 -1.46
N LYS A 39 8.28 5.79 -0.58
CA LYS A 39 9.01 7.00 -0.96
C LYS A 39 10.26 6.68 -1.79
N LYS A 40 11.03 5.66 -1.39
CA LYS A 40 12.23 5.21 -2.13
C LYS A 40 11.89 4.72 -3.54
N LEU A 41 10.72 4.11 -3.71
CA LEU A 41 10.20 3.62 -5.00
C LEU A 41 9.33 4.65 -5.74
N SER A 42 9.16 5.86 -5.21
CA SER A 42 8.28 6.91 -5.77
C SER A 42 6.83 6.45 -6.01
N LEU A 43 6.30 5.57 -5.15
CA LEU A 43 4.94 5.02 -5.25
C LEU A 43 3.93 5.87 -4.48
N LYS A 44 2.74 6.05 -5.06
CA LYS A 44 1.61 6.74 -4.38
C LYS A 44 0.92 5.77 -3.42
N THR A 45 0.91 6.12 -2.14
CA THR A 45 0.28 5.31 -1.08
C THR A 45 -1.16 5.71 -0.78
N ALA A 46 -1.66 6.78 -1.40
CA ALA A 46 -3.01 7.26 -1.18
C ALA A 46 -4.03 6.25 -1.72
N PHE A 47 -4.72 5.56 -0.80
CA PHE A 47 -5.87 4.76 -1.13
C PHE A 47 -7.06 5.67 -1.39
N VAL A 48 -7.46 5.76 -2.65
CA VAL A 48 -8.73 6.39 -3.02
C VAL A 48 -9.72 5.26 -3.17
N LYS A 49 -10.60 5.07 -2.17
CA LYS A 49 -11.77 4.22 -2.37
C LYS A 49 -12.49 4.82 -3.58
N PRO A 50 -12.77 4.05 -4.65
CA PRO A 50 -13.64 4.54 -5.70
C PRO A 50 -14.91 5.06 -5.03
N ARG A 51 -15.29 6.30 -5.36
CA ARG A 51 -16.52 6.92 -4.90
C ARG A 51 -17.64 5.93 -5.22
N TRP A 52 -18.50 5.64 -4.24
CA TRP A 52 -19.66 4.75 -4.41
C TRP A 52 -20.21 4.91 -5.81
N SER A 53 -20.03 3.88 -6.63
CA SER A 53 -20.68 3.82 -7.93
C SER A 53 -22.12 3.44 -7.62
N ASP A 54 -23.08 4.17 -8.19
CA ASP A 54 -24.51 3.88 -8.07
C ASP A 54 -24.89 2.44 -8.49
N ASP A 55 -23.95 1.69 -9.10
CA ASP A 55 -24.07 0.27 -9.44
C ASP A 55 -23.96 -0.72 -8.25
N GLU A 56 -23.68 -0.27 -7.01
CA GLU A 56 -23.69 -1.19 -5.83
C GLU A 56 -25.11 -1.53 -5.32
N ASP A 57 -26.17 -0.98 -5.91
CA ASP A 57 -27.59 -1.21 -5.52
C ASP A 57 -28.40 -1.99 -6.58
N LYS A 58 -27.80 -3.02 -7.22
CA LYS A 58 -28.49 -3.85 -8.22
C LYS A 58 -28.41 -5.35 -7.97
#